data_AF-D6U262-F1
#
_entry.id   AF-D6U262-F1
#
_cell.length_a   1.000
_cell.length_b   1.000
_cell.length_c   1.000
_cell.angle_alpha   90.00
_cell.angle_beta   90.00
_cell.angle_gamma   90.00
#
_symmetry.space_group_name_H-M   'P 1'
#
loop_
_entity.id
_entity.type
_entity.pdbx_description
1 polymer ?
#
loop_
_entity_poly.entity_id
_entity_poly.type
_entity_poly.pdbx_seq_one_letter_code
_entity_poly.pdbx_strand_id
1 'polypeptide(L)'
;MSHPISQRLRPLTDAEHRELTRISHAPSERLNRHQRAIALLAVAAGKPLTDAAEAAGWKAQKTVTRLIRRFHERGLAALDDLPRSGHPRRYGPSERARILQELQRSPVRKEDGTATWSLTTLRCALREAPGGLPQVSTFTILYTLHGAGYSWQKSRTWCETGKTLRKKDGRVEESYDEYTQEKTAVIERAYLIGERLGLQVWCEDEAGPYQTIPQPGSSWQIEHRPARQAHQYLRGETAKLLTLCAARHRRTTRRSSPTKYQCHSASLAAARTHLHSETLSSCS
;
A
#
# COMPACT_ATOMS: atom_id res chain seq x y z
N MET A 1 40.37 12.84 -8.46
CA MET A 1 40.51 13.36 -7.08
C MET A 1 41.86 14.03 -6.96
N SER A 2 41.92 15.36 -7.01
CA SER A 2 43.18 16.11 -7.04
C SER A 2 43.58 16.63 -5.66
N HIS A 3 44.84 16.33 -5.34
CA HIS A 3 45.87 16.84 -4.41
C HIS A 3 45.58 17.95 -3.37
N PRO A 4 46.33 17.94 -2.24
CA PRO A 4 46.04 18.74 -1.06
C PRO A 4 46.52 20.18 -1.22
N ILE A 5 45.58 21.12 -1.32
CA ILE A 5 45.86 22.51 -0.95
C ILE A 5 45.88 22.53 0.57
N SER A 6 47.05 22.83 1.17
CA SER A 6 47.18 23.12 2.60
C SER A 6 46.54 24.48 2.89
N GLN A 7 45.21 24.53 2.78
CA GLN A 7 44.44 25.73 3.00
C GLN A 7 44.42 26.00 4.50
N ARG A 8 45.00 27.14 4.92
CA ARG A 8 44.90 27.61 6.30
C ARG A 8 43.44 27.95 6.63
N LEU A 9 43.04 27.76 7.88
CA LEU A 9 41.72 28.15 8.35
C LEU A 9 41.56 29.68 8.16
N ARG A 10 40.40 30.11 7.67
CA ARG A 10 40.07 31.53 7.54
C ARG A 10 39.85 32.11 8.94
N PRO A 11 40.01 33.42 9.16
CA PRO A 11 39.59 34.05 10.41
C PRO A 11 38.13 33.68 10.73
N LEU A 12 37.89 33.21 11.95
CA LEU A 12 36.54 32.90 12.42
C LEU A 12 35.80 34.19 12.70
N THR A 13 34.53 34.26 12.31
CA THR A 13 33.66 35.37 12.74
C THR A 13 33.35 35.25 14.24
N ASP A 14 32.98 36.36 14.89
CA ASP A 14 32.62 36.36 16.32
C ASP A 14 31.43 35.43 16.63
N ALA A 15 30.52 35.26 15.67
CA ALA A 15 29.41 34.32 15.79
C ALA A 15 29.90 32.85 15.73
N GLU A 16 30.76 32.52 14.76
CA GLU A 16 31.35 31.17 14.65
C GLU A 16 32.21 30.84 15.87
N HIS A 17 33.01 31.79 16.35
CA HIS A 17 33.86 31.58 17.51
C HIS A 17 33.03 31.31 18.77
N ARG A 18 32.01 32.15 19.06
CA ARG A 18 31.10 31.94 20.20
C ARG A 18 30.40 30.59 20.13
N GLU A 19 29.92 30.19 18.96
CA GLU A 19 29.21 28.92 18.80
C GLU A 19 30.15 27.71 18.96
N LEU A 20 31.36 27.76 18.41
CA LEU A 20 32.37 26.72 18.60
C LEU A 20 32.75 26.57 20.08
N THR A 21 32.93 27.69 20.79
CA THR A 21 33.21 27.70 22.25
C THR A 21 32.03 27.13 23.04
N ARG A 22 30.80 27.49 22.70
CA ARG A 22 29.60 26.92 23.32
C ARG A 22 29.54 25.39 23.14
N ILE A 23 29.80 24.91 21.91
CA ILE A 23 29.82 23.48 21.57
C ILE A 23 30.95 22.75 22.30
N SER A 24 32.13 23.36 22.44
CA SER A 24 33.24 22.72 23.16
C SER A 24 32.99 22.60 24.67
N HIS A 25 32.18 23.48 25.26
CA HIS A 25 31.83 23.40 26.69
C HIS A 25 30.52 22.66 26.98
N ALA A 26 29.76 22.28 25.95
CA ALA A 26 28.47 21.63 26.11
C ALA A 26 28.64 20.16 26.57
N PRO A 27 28.09 19.76 27.75
CA PRO A 27 28.28 18.43 28.31
C PRO A 27 27.48 17.32 27.58
N SER A 28 26.41 17.69 26.87
CA SER A 28 25.48 16.75 26.20
C SER A 28 25.66 16.70 24.68
N GLU A 29 26.73 17.28 24.14
CA GLU A 29 26.92 17.36 22.70
C GLU A 29 27.43 16.05 22.11
N ARG A 30 27.10 15.77 20.85
CA ARG A 30 27.61 14.57 20.17
C ARG A 30 29.14 14.65 20.08
N LEU A 31 29.82 13.55 20.42
CA LEU A 31 31.29 13.48 20.44
C LEU A 31 31.94 14.01 19.15
N ASN A 32 31.40 13.63 17.97
CA ASN A 32 31.93 14.10 16.68
C ASN A 32 31.87 15.63 16.55
N ARG A 33 30.79 16.26 17.02
CA ARG A 33 30.57 17.72 16.94
C ARG A 33 31.49 18.44 17.92
N HIS A 34 31.62 17.91 19.13
CA HIS A 34 32.55 18.40 20.16
C HIS A 34 34.03 18.33 19.70
N GLN A 35 34.49 17.16 19.21
CA GLN A 35 35.86 16.98 18.71
C GLN A 35 36.17 17.92 17.54
N ARG A 36 35.22 18.10 16.61
CA ARG A 36 35.38 19.03 15.47
C ARG A 36 35.46 20.49 15.93
N ALA A 37 34.71 20.88 16.96
CA ALA A 37 34.79 22.22 17.53
C ALA A 37 36.14 22.48 18.20
N ILE A 38 36.65 21.52 19.00
CA ILE A 38 37.98 21.61 19.61
C ILE A 38 39.06 21.75 18.54
N ALA A 39 39.02 20.93 17.49
CA ALA A 39 39.99 21.01 16.40
C ALA A 39 40.01 22.39 15.72
N LEU A 40 38.83 22.96 15.42
CA LEU A 40 38.73 24.27 14.76
C LEU A 40 39.18 25.43 15.68
N LEU A 41 38.84 25.39 16.96
CA LEU A 41 39.32 26.38 17.94
C LEU A 41 40.84 26.30 18.12
N ALA A 42 41.41 25.10 18.16
CA ALA A 42 42.86 24.89 18.25
C ALA A 42 43.59 25.47 17.02
N VAL A 43 43.08 25.22 15.81
CA VAL A 43 43.65 25.79 14.58
C VAL A 43 43.49 27.32 14.55
N ALA A 44 42.35 27.85 15.00
CA ALA A 44 42.12 29.29 15.08
C ALA A 44 43.04 29.98 16.09
N ALA A 45 43.43 29.29 17.17
CA ALA A 45 44.42 29.74 18.14
C ALA A 45 45.88 29.65 17.61
N GLY A 46 46.09 29.23 16.36
CA GLY A 46 47.41 29.15 15.74
C GLY A 46 48.19 27.88 16.05
N LYS A 47 47.57 26.87 16.69
CA LYS A 47 48.24 25.59 16.93
C LYS A 47 48.51 24.85 15.61
N PRO A 48 49.62 24.11 15.49
CA PRO A 48 49.87 23.28 14.32
C PRO A 48 48.79 22.19 14.17
N LEU A 49 48.60 21.69 12.95
CA LEU A 49 47.52 20.73 12.63
C LEU A 49 47.65 19.40 13.40
N THR A 50 48.87 19.05 13.82
CA THR A 50 49.16 17.89 14.68
C THR A 50 48.54 18.07 16.05
N ASP A 51 48.85 19.17 16.72
CA ASP A 51 48.38 19.47 18.08
C ASP A 51 46.87 19.70 18.10
N ALA A 52 46.31 20.27 17.04
CA ALA A 52 44.87 20.40 16.87
C ALA A 52 44.17 19.05 16.70
N ALA A 53 44.81 18.08 16.02
CA ALA A 53 44.29 16.72 15.90
C ALA A 53 44.35 16.00 17.25
N GLU A 54 45.46 16.11 17.97
CA GLU A 54 45.64 15.51 19.30
C GLU A 54 44.64 16.08 20.32
N ALA A 55 44.44 17.39 20.34
CA ALA A 55 43.45 18.03 21.20
C ALA A 55 42.02 17.53 20.94
N ALA A 56 41.71 17.17 19.69
CA ALA A 56 40.42 16.59 19.30
C ALA A 56 40.36 15.06 19.45
N GLY A 57 41.43 14.40 19.91
CA GLY A 57 41.51 12.95 20.06
C GLY A 57 41.71 12.18 18.75
N TRP A 58 42.24 12.81 17.71
CA TRP A 58 42.49 12.19 16.40
C TRP A 58 43.97 11.88 16.17
N LYS A 59 44.23 10.72 15.58
CA LYS A 59 45.60 10.27 15.26
C LYS A 59 46.20 10.87 13.99
N ALA A 60 45.41 11.58 13.18
CA ALA A 60 45.82 11.99 11.83
C ALA A 60 45.47 13.44 11.52
N GLN A 61 46.49 14.26 11.25
CA GLN A 61 46.33 15.66 10.81
C GLN A 61 45.45 15.83 9.55
N LYS A 62 45.42 14.82 8.66
CA LYS A 62 44.58 14.81 7.44
C LYS A 62 43.09 14.93 7.74
N THR A 63 42.65 14.53 8.94
CA THR A 63 41.25 14.70 9.38
C THR A 63 40.94 16.17 9.65
N VAL A 64 41.87 16.91 10.27
CA VAL A 64 41.75 18.36 10.49
C VAL A 64 41.75 19.10 9.15
N THR A 65 42.64 18.75 8.21
CA THR A 65 42.64 19.37 6.86
C THR A 65 41.32 19.18 6.12
N ARG A 66 40.73 17.97 6.19
CA ARG A 66 39.41 17.70 5.60
C ARG A 66 38.30 18.49 6.30
N LEU A 67 38.38 18.65 7.61
CA LEU A 67 37.44 19.45 8.38
C LEU A 67 37.52 20.94 7.99
N ILE A 68 38.72 21.50 7.86
CA ILE A 68 38.92 22.91 7.45
C ILE A 68 38.27 23.15 6.08
N ARG A 69 38.54 22.28 5.10
CA ARG A 69 37.90 22.37 3.77
C ARG A 69 36.38 22.35 3.89
N ARG A 70 35.83 21.41 4.68
CA ARG A 70 34.39 21.30 4.89
C ARG A 70 33.81 22.54 5.57
N PHE A 71 34.55 23.13 6.50
CA PHE A 71 34.18 24.36 7.20
C PHE A 71 34.19 25.58 6.26
N HIS A 72 35.14 25.67 5.33
CA HIS A 72 35.13 26.71 4.29
C HIS A 72 33.89 26.61 3.38
N GLU A 73 33.48 25.39 3.03
CA GLU A 73 32.32 25.17 2.14
C GLU A 73 30.97 25.36 2.85
N ARG A 74 30.87 25.10 4.17
CA ARG A 74 29.58 24.96 4.87
C ARG A 74 29.46 25.69 6.21
N GLY A 75 30.52 26.35 6.68
CA GLY A 75 30.58 26.96 8.01
C GLY A 75 30.30 25.96 9.13
N LEU A 76 29.48 26.37 10.11
CA LEU A 76 29.14 25.55 11.29
C LEU A 76 28.46 24.21 10.95
N ALA A 77 27.79 24.08 9.80
CA ALA A 77 27.21 22.81 9.35
C ALA A 77 28.26 21.73 9.01
N ALA A 78 29.56 22.10 8.97
CA ALA A 78 30.65 21.15 8.86
C ALA A 78 30.81 20.25 10.11
N LEU A 79 30.27 20.69 11.25
CA LEU A 79 30.34 19.95 12.50
C LEU A 79 29.44 18.71 12.51
N ASP A 80 28.32 18.74 11.79
CA ASP A 80 27.36 17.63 11.73
C ASP A 80 27.77 16.56 10.72
N ASP A 81 27.34 15.32 10.89
CA ASP A 81 27.53 14.30 9.85
C ASP A 81 26.51 14.50 8.72
N LEU A 82 26.97 14.30 7.48
CA LEU A 82 26.03 14.27 6.36
C LEU A 82 25.12 13.06 6.48
N PRO A 83 23.85 13.18 6.05
CA PRO A 83 23.00 12.02 5.86
C PRO A 83 23.75 10.97 5.05
N ARG A 84 23.91 9.78 5.62
CA ARG A 84 24.56 8.69 4.92
C ARG A 84 23.65 8.26 3.77
N SER A 85 24.19 8.21 2.56
CA SER A 85 23.47 7.59 1.45
C SER A 85 23.24 6.12 1.83
N GLY A 86 21.98 5.75 2.00
CA GLY A 86 21.58 4.37 2.24
C GLY A 86 21.81 3.51 1.00
N HIS A 87 21.57 2.21 1.10
CA HIS A 87 21.57 1.34 -0.08
C HIS A 87 20.53 1.85 -1.09
N PRO A 88 20.89 2.09 -2.37
CA PRO A 88 19.93 2.52 -3.39
C PRO A 88 18.69 1.63 -3.41
N ARG A 89 17.51 2.25 -3.34
CA ARG A 89 16.24 1.52 -3.42
C ARG A 89 16.03 1.08 -4.87
N ARG A 90 15.90 -0.23 -5.09
CA ARG A 90 15.61 -0.81 -6.41
C ARG A 90 14.25 -0.39 -6.98
N TYR A 91 13.26 -0.15 -6.11
CA TYR A 91 11.92 0.29 -6.48
C TYR A 91 11.69 1.70 -5.92
N GLY A 92 11.80 2.69 -6.79
CA GLY A 92 11.60 4.09 -6.50
C GLY A 92 10.13 4.51 -6.61
N PRO A 93 9.86 5.82 -6.68
CA PRO A 93 8.50 6.35 -6.74
C PRO A 93 7.70 5.87 -7.97
N SER A 94 8.33 5.79 -9.14
CA SER A 94 7.67 5.38 -10.39
C SER A 94 7.19 3.93 -10.34
N GLU A 95 8.01 3.03 -9.79
CA GLU A 95 7.65 1.61 -9.66
C GLU A 95 6.53 1.43 -8.62
N ARG A 96 6.52 2.22 -7.55
CA ARG A 96 5.43 2.21 -6.58
C ARG A 96 4.12 2.69 -7.19
N ALA A 97 4.15 3.76 -7.98
CA ALA A 97 2.98 4.26 -8.71
C ALA A 97 2.43 3.18 -9.65
N ARG A 98 3.31 2.43 -10.34
CA ARG A 98 2.89 1.32 -11.20
C ARG A 98 2.19 0.20 -10.43
N ILE A 99 2.70 -0.17 -9.25
CA ILE A 99 2.04 -1.17 -8.37
C ILE A 99 0.63 -0.71 -7.98
N LEU A 100 0.47 0.55 -7.62
CA LEU A 100 -0.84 1.10 -7.22
C LEU A 100 -1.80 1.21 -8.41
N GLN A 101 -1.30 1.57 -9.59
CA GLN A 101 -2.10 1.60 -10.81
C GLN A 101 -2.66 0.21 -11.14
N GLU A 102 -1.82 -0.83 -11.05
CA GLU A 102 -2.26 -2.21 -11.29
C GLU A 102 -3.26 -2.68 -10.23
N LEU A 103 -3.09 -2.27 -8.97
CA LEU A 103 -4.06 -2.55 -7.92
C LEU A 103 -5.43 -1.91 -8.20
N GLN A 104 -5.45 -0.68 -8.73
CA GLN A 104 -6.69 0.03 -9.06
C GLN A 104 -7.40 -0.54 -10.28
N ARG A 105 -6.68 -1.23 -11.17
CA ARG A 105 -7.30 -1.97 -12.27
C ARG A 105 -8.17 -3.08 -11.71
N SER A 106 -9.42 -3.20 -12.17
CA SER A 106 -10.25 -4.35 -11.85
C SER A 106 -9.72 -5.61 -12.56
N PRO A 107 -9.47 -6.72 -11.86
CA PRO A 107 -9.01 -7.95 -12.49
C PRO A 107 -10.01 -8.44 -13.54
N VAL A 108 -9.49 -8.82 -14.71
CA VAL A 108 -10.25 -9.46 -15.78
C VAL A 108 -10.22 -10.96 -15.52
N ARG A 109 -11.35 -11.54 -15.11
CA ARG A 109 -11.42 -12.96 -14.68
C ARG A 109 -10.83 -13.95 -15.69
N LYS A 110 -10.97 -13.68 -16.98
CA LYS A 110 -10.48 -14.55 -18.07
C LYS A 110 -8.95 -14.51 -18.21
N GLU A 111 -8.34 -13.36 -17.93
CA GLU A 111 -6.90 -13.11 -18.15
C GLU A 111 -6.12 -13.30 -16.84
N ASP A 112 -6.61 -12.69 -15.76
CA ASP A 112 -5.93 -12.66 -14.45
C ASP A 112 -6.29 -13.86 -13.56
N GLY A 113 -7.32 -14.64 -13.94
CA GLY A 113 -7.77 -15.84 -13.20
C GLY A 113 -8.33 -15.56 -11.80
N THR A 114 -8.60 -14.30 -11.45
CA THR A 114 -9.10 -13.89 -10.14
C THR A 114 -10.19 -12.83 -10.26
N ALA A 115 -11.05 -12.75 -9.26
CA ALA A 115 -12.02 -11.66 -9.10
C ALA A 115 -11.45 -10.49 -8.28
N THR A 116 -10.39 -10.73 -7.49
CA THR A 116 -9.75 -9.74 -6.62
C THR A 116 -8.24 -9.92 -6.63
N TRP A 117 -7.47 -8.85 -6.53
CA TRP A 117 -6.02 -8.93 -6.40
C TRP A 117 -5.60 -9.54 -5.07
N SER A 118 -4.92 -10.69 -5.10
CA SER A 118 -4.06 -11.12 -4.00
C SER A 118 -2.64 -10.62 -4.26
N LEU A 119 -1.76 -10.67 -3.26
CA LEU A 119 -0.34 -10.31 -3.46
C LEU A 119 0.33 -11.17 -4.54
N THR A 120 -0.06 -12.45 -4.63
CA THR A 120 0.53 -13.39 -5.59
C THR A 120 0.01 -13.15 -6.99
N THR A 121 -1.29 -12.90 -7.17
CA THR A 121 -1.85 -12.61 -8.51
C THR A 121 -1.41 -11.24 -9.01
N LEU A 122 -1.36 -10.23 -8.13
CA LEU A 122 -0.85 -8.90 -8.47
C LEU A 122 0.62 -8.95 -8.87
N ARG A 123 1.44 -9.77 -8.20
CA ARG A 123 2.82 -10.00 -8.60
C ARG A 123 2.92 -10.65 -9.98
N CYS A 124 2.10 -11.64 -10.30
CA CYS A 124 2.12 -12.28 -11.62
C CYS A 124 1.76 -11.26 -12.71
N ALA A 125 0.65 -10.54 -12.54
CA ALA A 125 0.23 -9.49 -13.48
C ALA A 125 1.30 -8.41 -13.67
N LEU A 126 1.92 -7.93 -12.58
CA LEU A 126 3.00 -6.95 -12.65
C LEU A 126 4.27 -7.48 -13.35
N ARG A 127 4.53 -8.78 -13.33
CA ARG A 127 5.70 -9.37 -14.00
C ARG A 127 5.47 -9.62 -15.49
N GLU A 128 4.22 -9.89 -15.86
CA GLU A 128 3.82 -10.20 -17.24
C GLU A 128 3.47 -8.93 -18.05
N ALA A 129 3.10 -7.83 -17.38
CA ALA A 129 2.71 -6.59 -18.04
C ALA A 129 3.88 -5.93 -18.82
N PRO A 130 3.61 -5.29 -19.99
CA PRO A 130 4.57 -4.42 -20.67
C PRO A 130 4.92 -3.23 -19.78
N GLY A 131 6.22 -2.99 -19.54
CA GLY A 131 6.66 -1.98 -18.56
C GLY A 131 6.41 -2.39 -17.10
N GLY A 132 6.21 -3.69 -16.87
CA GLY A 132 6.06 -4.30 -15.56
C GLY A 132 7.34 -4.36 -14.73
N LEU A 133 7.24 -4.97 -13.56
CA LEU A 133 8.32 -5.11 -12.60
C LEU A 133 8.74 -6.59 -12.50
N PRO A 134 9.66 -7.07 -13.37
CA PRO A 134 9.93 -8.51 -13.55
C PRO A 134 10.46 -9.19 -12.28
N GLN A 135 11.15 -8.45 -11.41
CA GLN A 135 11.74 -8.98 -10.18
C GLN A 135 10.97 -8.59 -8.92
N VAL A 136 9.74 -8.04 -9.04
CA VAL A 136 9.01 -7.56 -7.86
C VAL A 136 8.66 -8.71 -6.93
N SER A 137 8.88 -8.52 -5.63
CA SER A 137 8.52 -9.49 -4.60
C SER A 137 7.15 -9.14 -4.00
N THR A 138 6.47 -10.14 -3.43
CA THR A 138 5.23 -9.93 -2.68
C THR A 138 5.42 -8.97 -1.50
N PHE A 139 6.59 -9.00 -0.85
CA PHE A 139 6.94 -8.04 0.20
C PHE A 139 7.05 -6.61 -0.31
N THR A 140 7.66 -6.39 -1.48
CA THR A 140 7.74 -5.03 -2.06
C THR A 140 6.34 -4.48 -2.32
N ILE A 141 5.46 -5.31 -2.87
CA ILE A 141 4.05 -4.96 -3.08
C ILE A 141 3.39 -4.66 -1.74
N LEU A 142 3.48 -5.57 -0.76
CA LEU A 142 2.89 -5.41 0.57
C LEU A 142 3.30 -4.09 1.24
N TYR A 143 4.60 -3.79 1.30
CA TYR A 143 5.10 -2.53 1.86
C TYR A 143 4.63 -1.30 1.08
N THR A 144 4.52 -1.41 -0.24
CA THR A 144 4.00 -0.32 -1.07
C THR A 144 2.52 -0.08 -0.80
N LEU A 145 1.73 -1.14 -0.65
CA LEU A 145 0.30 -1.04 -0.34
C LEU A 145 0.06 -0.44 1.05
N HIS A 146 0.74 -0.94 2.08
CA HIS A 146 0.65 -0.35 3.42
C HIS A 146 1.15 1.09 3.47
N GLY A 147 2.26 1.40 2.79
CA GLY A 147 2.77 2.77 2.68
C GLY A 147 1.80 3.73 1.97
N ALA A 148 0.88 3.21 1.16
CA ALA A 148 -0.20 3.94 0.52
C ALA A 148 -1.54 3.89 1.30
N GLY A 149 -1.54 3.31 2.51
CA GLY A 149 -2.73 3.22 3.36
C GLY A 149 -3.71 2.11 2.98
N TYR A 150 -3.30 1.13 2.19
CA TYR A 150 -4.13 -0.03 1.88
C TYR A 150 -3.94 -1.15 2.92
N SER A 151 -5.04 -1.84 3.24
CA SER A 151 -5.05 -3.04 4.07
C SER A 151 -5.98 -4.10 3.49
N TRP A 152 -5.72 -5.37 3.85
CA TRP A 152 -6.55 -6.50 3.43
C TRP A 152 -7.80 -6.56 4.30
N GLN A 153 -8.96 -6.25 3.72
CA GLN A 153 -10.21 -6.10 4.47
C GLN A 153 -11.31 -7.00 3.90
N LYS A 154 -12.15 -7.55 4.79
CA LYS A 154 -13.39 -8.22 4.39
C LYS A 154 -14.35 -7.19 3.83
N SER A 155 -14.87 -7.47 2.63
CA SER A 155 -15.95 -6.65 2.05
C SER A 155 -17.18 -6.71 2.95
N ARG A 156 -17.95 -5.62 2.98
CA ARG A 156 -19.14 -5.48 3.82
C ARG A 156 -20.38 -5.34 2.96
N THR A 157 -21.46 -5.96 3.39
CA THR A 157 -22.79 -5.64 2.87
C THR A 157 -23.28 -4.35 3.52
N TRP A 158 -23.94 -3.50 2.75
CA TRP A 158 -24.44 -2.20 3.19
C TRP A 158 -25.88 -2.00 2.71
N CYS A 159 -26.75 -1.58 3.63
CA CYS A 159 -28.10 -1.13 3.30
C CYS A 159 -28.09 0.39 3.23
N GLU A 160 -28.56 0.96 2.12
CA GLU A 160 -28.85 2.40 2.08
C GLU A 160 -30.21 2.64 2.72
N THR A 161 -30.23 3.41 3.81
CA THR A 161 -31.47 3.74 4.52
C THR A 161 -32.46 4.44 3.59
N GLY A 162 -33.70 3.99 3.60
CA GLY A 162 -34.78 4.56 2.77
C GLY A 162 -34.82 4.08 1.33
N LYS A 163 -33.87 3.24 0.90
CA LYS A 163 -33.82 2.72 -0.46
C LYS A 163 -34.03 1.22 -0.50
N THR A 164 -34.90 0.80 -1.40
CA THR A 164 -35.16 -0.62 -1.67
C THR A 164 -35.09 -0.90 -3.16
N LEU A 165 -34.27 -1.86 -3.55
CA LEU A 165 -34.23 -2.40 -4.89
C LEU A 165 -35.25 -3.53 -4.99
N ARG A 166 -36.07 -3.50 -6.03
CA ARG A 166 -37.01 -4.57 -6.38
C ARG A 166 -36.73 -5.01 -7.80
N LYS A 167 -36.75 -6.32 -8.03
CA LYS A 167 -36.66 -6.87 -9.39
C LYS A 167 -38.06 -7.23 -9.89
N LYS A 168 -38.48 -6.61 -10.98
CA LYS A 168 -39.76 -6.86 -11.65
C LYS A 168 -39.51 -7.03 -13.14
N ASP A 169 -40.04 -8.11 -13.73
CA ASP A 169 -39.93 -8.41 -15.17
C ASP A 169 -38.51 -8.29 -15.75
N GLY A 170 -37.51 -8.75 -14.98
CA GLY A 170 -36.10 -8.71 -15.38
C GLY A 170 -35.40 -7.36 -15.19
N ARG A 171 -36.12 -6.28 -14.86
CA ARG A 171 -35.57 -4.96 -14.54
C ARG A 171 -35.43 -4.77 -13.03
N VAL A 172 -34.42 -3.99 -12.64
CA VAL A 172 -34.20 -3.57 -11.25
C VAL A 172 -34.74 -2.16 -11.11
N GLU A 173 -35.74 -1.98 -10.25
CA GLU A 173 -36.31 -0.69 -9.90
C GLU A 173 -35.87 -0.31 -8.49
N GLU A 174 -35.34 0.90 -8.35
CA GLU A 174 -35.04 1.51 -7.05
C GLU A 174 -36.27 2.29 -6.58
N SER A 175 -36.73 1.96 -5.37
CA SER A 175 -37.80 2.66 -4.68
C SER A 175 -37.22 3.41 -3.50
N TYR A 176 -37.57 4.68 -3.36
CA TYR A 176 -37.25 5.49 -2.19
C TYR A 176 -38.48 5.68 -1.32
N ASP A 177 -38.31 5.55 0.00
CA ASP A 177 -39.33 5.88 0.98
C ASP A 177 -39.21 7.36 1.36
N GLU A 178 -40.14 8.19 0.89
CA GLU A 178 -40.16 9.62 1.13
C GLU A 178 -40.20 9.97 2.64
N TYR A 179 -40.75 9.08 3.46
CA TYR A 179 -40.89 9.28 4.91
C TYR A 179 -39.71 8.75 5.73
N THR A 180 -38.58 8.43 5.09
CA THR A 180 -37.43 7.81 5.76
C THR A 180 -36.96 8.63 6.94
N GLN A 181 -36.87 9.94 6.78
CA GLN A 181 -36.33 10.83 7.82
C GLN A 181 -37.26 10.89 9.03
N GLU A 182 -38.57 11.01 8.80
CA GLU A 182 -39.58 11.04 9.84
C GLU A 182 -39.63 9.70 10.60
N LYS A 183 -39.56 8.57 9.88
CA LYS A 183 -39.52 7.23 10.48
C LYS A 183 -38.27 7.05 11.33
N THR A 184 -37.09 7.42 10.83
CA THR A 184 -35.85 7.37 11.61
C THR A 184 -35.96 8.21 12.88
N ALA A 185 -36.46 9.44 12.78
CA ALA A 185 -36.62 10.32 13.95
C ALA A 185 -37.62 9.78 14.98
N VAL A 186 -38.68 9.09 14.55
CA VAL A 186 -39.61 8.41 15.47
C VAL A 186 -38.93 7.25 16.18
N ILE A 187 -38.19 6.41 15.43
CA ILE A 187 -37.45 5.26 16.00
C ILE A 187 -36.39 5.74 16.99
N GLU A 188 -35.57 6.71 16.62
CA GLU A 188 -34.53 7.26 17.50
C GLU A 188 -35.11 7.85 18.79
N ARG A 189 -36.22 8.60 18.69
CA ARG A 189 -36.93 9.13 19.88
C ARG A 189 -37.47 8.01 20.77
N ALA A 190 -38.04 6.96 20.18
CA ALA A 190 -38.51 5.81 20.93
C ALA A 190 -37.38 5.18 21.75
N TYR A 191 -36.21 4.94 21.15
CA TYR A 191 -35.05 4.37 21.85
C TYR A 191 -34.46 5.31 22.92
N LEU A 192 -34.35 6.61 22.64
CA LEU A 192 -33.68 7.55 23.56
C LEU A 192 -34.55 7.97 24.74
N ILE A 193 -35.86 8.01 24.55
CA ILE A 193 -36.80 8.65 25.49
C ILE A 193 -37.82 7.64 26.04
N GLY A 194 -38.09 6.53 25.34
CA GLY A 194 -39.10 5.55 25.74
C GLY A 194 -38.96 5.07 27.18
N GLU A 195 -37.78 4.56 27.56
CA GLU A 195 -37.55 4.10 28.95
C GLU A 195 -37.70 5.22 29.98
N ARG A 196 -37.24 6.44 29.67
CA ARG A 196 -37.36 7.60 30.58
C ARG A 196 -38.80 8.01 30.82
N LEU A 197 -39.69 7.74 29.86
CA LEU A 197 -41.12 7.97 29.98
C LEU A 197 -41.87 6.76 30.58
N GLY A 198 -41.15 5.71 31.00
CA GLY A 198 -41.75 4.47 31.52
C GLY A 198 -42.37 3.58 30.45
N LEU A 199 -42.06 3.82 29.16
CA LEU A 199 -42.55 3.01 28.04
C LEU A 199 -41.55 1.91 27.71
N GLN A 200 -42.06 0.69 27.50
CA GLN A 200 -41.24 -0.42 26.98
C GLN A 200 -41.20 -0.35 25.45
N VAL A 201 -40.00 -0.40 24.88
CA VAL A 201 -39.79 -0.40 23.43
C VAL A 201 -39.57 -1.83 22.96
N TRP A 202 -40.50 -2.33 22.16
CA TRP A 202 -40.43 -3.64 21.52
C TRP A 202 -40.16 -3.47 20.03
N CYS A 203 -39.29 -4.30 19.47
CA CYS A 203 -38.97 -4.30 18.05
C CYS A 203 -39.18 -5.70 17.49
N GLU A 204 -39.98 -5.80 16.43
CA GLU A 204 -40.25 -7.02 15.69
C GLU A 204 -39.77 -6.81 14.26
N ASP A 205 -39.13 -7.83 13.70
CA ASP A 205 -38.70 -7.85 12.31
C ASP A 205 -38.98 -9.24 11.72
N GLU A 206 -39.41 -9.27 10.46
CA GLU A 206 -39.71 -10.50 9.76
C GLU A 206 -38.49 -10.94 8.95
N ALA A 207 -37.93 -12.09 9.30
CA ALA A 207 -36.90 -12.71 8.47
C ALA A 207 -37.55 -13.44 7.28
N GLY A 208 -37.34 -12.91 6.07
CA GLY A 208 -37.75 -13.56 4.83
C GLY A 208 -37.01 -14.90 4.57
N PRO A 209 -37.39 -15.63 3.51
CA PRO A 209 -36.82 -16.94 3.21
C PRO A 209 -35.29 -16.86 3.03
N TYR A 210 -34.56 -17.70 3.77
CA TYR A 210 -33.09 -17.76 3.71
C TYR A 210 -32.63 -18.23 2.32
N GLN A 211 -32.03 -17.30 1.57
CA GLN A 211 -31.47 -17.59 0.25
C GLN A 211 -29.97 -17.80 0.32
N THR A 212 -29.42 -18.56 -0.63
CA THR A 212 -27.98 -18.62 -0.85
C THR A 212 -27.50 -17.31 -1.45
N ILE A 213 -27.01 -16.41 -0.59
CA ILE A 213 -26.45 -15.11 -0.97
C ILE A 213 -24.94 -15.25 -1.17
N PRO A 214 -24.37 -14.75 -2.29
CA PRO A 214 -22.93 -14.68 -2.47
C PRO A 214 -22.29 -13.86 -1.35
N GLN A 215 -21.39 -14.49 -0.61
CA GLN A 215 -20.60 -13.80 0.42
C GLN A 215 -19.42 -13.12 -0.27
N PRO A 216 -19.29 -11.79 -0.17
CA PRO A 216 -18.19 -11.12 -0.82
C PRO A 216 -16.87 -11.51 -0.14
N GLY A 217 -15.83 -11.64 -0.97
CA GLY A 217 -14.49 -11.99 -0.49
C GLY A 217 -13.81 -10.84 0.25
N SER A 218 -12.51 -11.02 0.49
CA SER A 218 -11.64 -9.96 0.98
C SER A 218 -10.88 -9.32 -0.18
N SER A 219 -10.55 -8.04 -0.05
CA SER A 219 -9.75 -7.33 -1.05
C SER A 219 -8.87 -6.26 -0.37
N TRP A 220 -7.86 -5.80 -1.09
CA TRP A 220 -7.07 -4.64 -0.69
C TRP A 220 -7.90 -3.38 -0.84
N GLN A 221 -8.09 -2.64 0.25
CA GLN A 221 -8.86 -1.41 0.29
C GLN A 221 -8.16 -0.39 1.18
N ILE A 222 -8.48 0.90 1.01
CA ILE A 222 -7.99 1.95 1.91
C ILE A 222 -8.41 1.60 3.34
N GLU A 223 -7.49 1.75 4.28
CA GLU A 223 -7.71 1.41 5.68
C GLU A 223 -8.99 2.07 6.22
N HIS A 224 -9.78 1.29 6.96
CA HIS A 224 -11.10 1.68 7.47
C HIS A 224 -12.19 1.98 6.41
N ARG A 225 -11.91 1.71 5.12
CA ARG A 225 -12.88 1.85 4.02
C ARG A 225 -13.01 0.53 3.27
N PRO A 226 -13.60 -0.52 3.88
CA PRO A 226 -13.80 -1.80 3.20
C PRO A 226 -14.72 -1.61 1.99
N ALA A 227 -14.54 -2.48 0.98
CA ALA A 227 -15.41 -2.53 -0.18
C ALA A 227 -16.85 -2.77 0.29
N ARG A 228 -17.80 -1.99 -0.24
CA ARG A 228 -19.22 -2.10 0.09
C ARG A 228 -19.94 -2.77 -1.06
N GLN A 229 -20.76 -3.75 -0.74
CA GLN A 229 -21.73 -4.34 -1.64
C GLN A 229 -23.12 -4.02 -1.12
N ALA A 230 -24.08 -3.76 -2.01
CA ALA A 230 -25.47 -3.65 -1.60
C ALA A 230 -25.88 -4.93 -0.86
N HIS A 231 -26.51 -4.77 0.30
CA HIS A 231 -27.01 -5.90 1.10
C HIS A 231 -28.08 -6.71 0.35
N GLN A 232 -28.86 -6.04 -0.49
CA GLN A 232 -29.87 -6.68 -1.31
C GLN A 232 -29.22 -7.48 -2.44
N TYR A 233 -29.42 -8.79 -2.39
CA TYR A 233 -28.99 -9.70 -3.43
C TYR A 233 -30.12 -9.93 -4.44
N LEU A 234 -29.99 -9.31 -5.61
CA LEU A 234 -30.91 -9.54 -6.72
C LEU A 234 -30.41 -10.70 -7.58
N ARG A 235 -31.11 -11.84 -7.51
CA ARG A 235 -30.75 -13.02 -8.31
C ARG A 235 -30.84 -12.68 -9.80
N GLY A 236 -29.74 -12.90 -10.53
CA GLY A 236 -29.71 -12.91 -11.99
C GLY A 236 -30.46 -14.09 -12.60
N GLU A 237 -30.30 -14.33 -13.89
CA GLU A 237 -30.74 -15.61 -14.48
C GLU A 237 -29.93 -16.78 -13.91
N THR A 238 -30.48 -17.99 -13.95
CA THR A 238 -29.76 -19.19 -13.53
C THR A 238 -28.64 -19.52 -14.52
N ALA A 239 -27.40 -19.15 -14.18
CA ALA A 239 -26.22 -19.65 -14.87
C ALA A 239 -25.88 -21.06 -14.37
N LYS A 240 -25.99 -22.07 -15.24
CA LYS A 240 -25.55 -23.44 -14.95
C LYS A 240 -24.06 -23.57 -15.28
N LEU A 241 -23.22 -23.78 -14.27
CA LEU A 241 -21.81 -24.11 -14.47
C LEU A 241 -21.67 -25.63 -14.60
N LEU A 242 -21.40 -26.13 -15.81
CA LEU A 242 -21.03 -27.52 -16.04
C LEU A 242 -19.51 -27.66 -15.90
N THR A 243 -19.06 -28.24 -14.79
CA THR A 243 -17.65 -28.59 -14.59
C THR A 243 -17.42 -30.00 -15.13
N LEU A 244 -16.62 -30.12 -16.20
CA LEU A 244 -16.21 -31.41 -16.74
C LEU A 244 -15.04 -31.96 -15.90
N CYS A 245 -15.31 -32.94 -15.05
CA CYS A 245 -14.27 -33.67 -14.32
C CYS A 245 -13.78 -34.84 -15.18
N ALA A 246 -12.60 -34.70 -15.80
CA ALA A 246 -11.92 -35.83 -16.43
C ALA A 246 -11.28 -36.72 -15.34
N ALA A 247 -11.98 -37.79 -14.93
CA ALA A 247 -11.39 -38.82 -14.08
C ALA A 247 -10.32 -39.58 -14.87
N ARG A 248 -9.04 -39.30 -14.60
CA ARG A 248 -7.93 -40.09 -15.16
C ARG A 248 -7.88 -41.43 -14.42
N HIS A 249 -8.44 -42.48 -15.02
CA HIS A 249 -8.35 -43.84 -14.49
C HIS A 249 -6.88 -44.31 -14.58
N ARG A 250 -6.09 -44.13 -13.52
CA ARG A 250 -4.82 -44.84 -13.38
C ARG A 250 -5.15 -46.27 -12.97
N ARG A 251 -4.80 -47.26 -13.79
CA ARG A 251 -4.70 -48.66 -13.33
C ARG A 251 -3.66 -48.69 -12.22
N THR A 252 -4.12 -48.89 -10.99
CA THR A 252 -3.25 -49.09 -9.83
C THR A 252 -2.75 -50.52 -9.82
N THR A 253 -1.49 -50.75 -10.18
CA THR A 253 -0.76 -51.88 -9.61
C THR A 253 -0.42 -51.52 -8.16
N ARG A 254 -0.81 -52.39 -7.23
CA ARG A 254 -0.59 -52.25 -5.79
C ARG A 254 0.88 -51.92 -5.49
N ARG A 255 1.16 -50.68 -5.10
CA ARG A 255 2.14 -50.35 -4.06
C ARG A 255 1.80 -48.98 -3.47
N SER A 256 1.67 -48.98 -2.15
CA SER A 256 1.20 -47.91 -1.28
C SER A 256 2.19 -46.75 -1.19
N SER A 257 1.76 -45.55 -1.62
CA SER A 257 2.22 -44.23 -1.15
C SER A 257 1.15 -43.17 -1.49
N PRO A 258 0.82 -42.21 -0.60
CA PRO A 258 -0.24 -41.25 -0.85
C PRO A 258 0.29 -40.06 -1.67
N THR A 259 0.00 -40.04 -2.97
CA THR A 259 0.35 -38.90 -3.84
C THR A 259 -0.79 -37.89 -3.86
N LYS A 260 -0.51 -36.66 -3.45
CA LYS A 260 -1.41 -35.50 -3.48
C LYS A 260 -1.99 -35.30 -4.89
N TYR A 261 -3.32 -35.17 -4.98
CA TYR A 261 -4.02 -34.85 -6.22
C TYR A 261 -3.81 -33.37 -6.57
N GLN A 262 -3.30 -33.10 -7.78
CA GLN A 262 -3.23 -31.78 -8.39
C GLN A 262 -4.39 -31.63 -9.37
N CYS A 263 -5.28 -30.67 -9.13
CA CYS A 263 -6.36 -30.30 -10.04
C CYS A 263 -5.84 -29.25 -11.03
N HIS A 264 -5.93 -29.54 -12.33
CA HIS A 264 -5.84 -28.54 -13.39
C HIS A 264 -7.24 -28.29 -13.94
N SER A 265 -7.77 -27.08 -13.72
CA SER A 265 -9.03 -26.62 -14.29
C SER A 265 -8.78 -25.99 -15.67
N ALA A 266 -9.30 -26.59 -16.72
CA ALA A 266 -9.45 -25.94 -18.03
C ALA A 266 -10.93 -25.57 -18.21
N SER A 267 -11.21 -24.27 -18.40
CA SER A 267 -12.56 -23.76 -18.65
C SER A 267 -12.74 -23.57 -20.15
N LEU A 268 -13.64 -24.36 -20.76
CA LEU A 268 -14.12 -24.15 -22.13
C LEU A 268 -15.44 -23.37 -22.05
N ALA A 269 -15.42 -22.13 -22.52
CA ALA A 269 -16.63 -21.32 -22.69
C ALA A 269 -17.34 -21.72 -23.98
N ALA A 270 -18.63 -22.06 -23.89
CA ALA A 270 -19.49 -22.29 -25.04
C ALA A 270 -19.69 -20.98 -25.83
N ALA A 271 -19.37 -21.00 -27.12
CA ALA A 271 -19.64 -19.90 -28.04
C ALA A 271 -21.16 -19.83 -28.32
N ARG A 272 -21.74 -18.63 -28.16
CA ARG A 272 -23.05 -18.28 -28.74
C ARG A 272 -22.83 -17.98 -30.22
N THR A 273 -23.35 -18.84 -31.10
CA THR A 273 -23.52 -18.55 -32.52
C THR A 273 -24.68 -17.56 -32.68
N HIS A 274 -24.38 -16.31 -33.02
CA HIS A 274 -25.35 -15.39 -33.62
C HIS A 274 -25.33 -15.62 -35.14
N LEU A 275 -26.41 -16.19 -35.68
CA LEU A 275 -26.70 -16.18 -37.11
C LEU A 275 -27.13 -14.77 -37.49
N HIS A 276 -26.27 -14.04 -38.20
CA HIS A 276 -26.69 -12.90 -39.02
C HIS A 276 -27.03 -13.44 -40.42
N SER A 277 -28.28 -13.25 -40.81
CA SER A 277 -28.78 -13.42 -42.17
C SER A 277 -28.31 -12.24 -43.02
N GLU A 278 -27.30 -12.46 -43.86
CA GLU A 278 -26.96 -11.55 -44.96
C GLU A 278 -27.84 -11.89 -46.17
N THR A 279 -28.62 -10.89 -46.58
CA THR A 279 -29.37 -10.87 -47.84
C THR A 279 -28.40 -10.71 -49.02
N LEU A 280 -28.34 -11.72 -49.89
CA LEU A 280 -27.69 -11.67 -51.19
C LEU A 280 -28.42 -10.68 -52.10
N SER A 281 -27.74 -9.58 -52.47
CA SER A 281 -28.11 -8.75 -53.62
C SER A 281 -27.28 -9.19 -54.81
N SER A 282 -27.96 -9.79 -55.78
CA SER A 282 -27.40 -10.28 -57.03
C SER A 282 -27.01 -9.11 -57.93
N CYS A 283 -25.79 -9.13 -58.48
CA CYS A 283 -25.33 -8.25 -59.55
C CYS A 283 -24.94 -9.16 -60.73
N SER A 284 -25.81 -9.23 -61.73
CA SER A 284 -25.56 -9.48 -63.17
C SER A 284 -26.86 -9.26 -63.92
#